data_AF-A0A1Z9F4I0-F1
#
_entry.id   AF-A0A1Z9F4I0-F1
#
_cell.length_a   1.000
_cell.length_b   1.000
_cell.length_c   1.000
_cell.angle_alpha   90.00
_cell.angle_beta   90.00
_cell.angle_gamma   90.00
#
_symmetry.space_group_name_H-M   'P 1'
#
loop_
_entity.id
_entity.type
_entity.pdbx_description
1 polymer ?
#
loop_
_entity_poly.entity_id
_entity_poly.type
_entity_poly.pdbx_seq_one_letter_code
_entity_poly.pdbx_strand_id
1 'polypeptide(L)'
;MTPYDKLISRKRTWTPVQTEAGKLKSGAEEAVYRALALRCLELPVGDFISHSLKGEIPDAARQILEMNIKDEENHDLALNYAVNALGTDEKAEREAQILRKAWEEHEDHTIVKAMVAERSVFFCLLPFFRYAGDAGLRTISADISRDEQIHVATNSLVCRELGLNPSKSLNKLRKATVDWVFQPLQAENTDKFLAKNFWHSQSDSLFEKGIAEGFSNTRSARMPAFFEHSNVNLPQYA
;
A
#
# COMPACT_ATOMS: atom_id res chain seq x y z
N MET A 1 -24.87 10.03 12.67
CA MET A 1 -23.56 9.37 12.46
C MET A 1 -23.55 8.76 11.07
N THR A 2 -22.83 9.39 10.15
CA THR A 2 -22.62 8.94 8.76
C THR A 2 -21.69 7.72 8.73
N PRO A 3 -21.60 6.99 7.60
CA PRO A 3 -20.56 5.99 7.42
C PRO A 3 -19.13 6.56 7.60
N TYR A 4 -18.90 7.81 7.20
CA TYR A 4 -17.62 8.50 7.35
C TYR A 4 -17.29 8.76 8.82
N ASP A 5 -18.25 9.18 9.65
CA ASP A 5 -18.06 9.38 11.10
C ASP A 5 -17.58 8.09 11.79
N LYS A 6 -18.11 6.93 11.36
CA LYS A 6 -17.67 5.62 11.87
C LYS A 6 -16.23 5.33 11.49
N LEU A 7 -15.82 5.67 10.27
CA LEU A 7 -14.44 5.51 9.81
C LEU A 7 -13.48 6.44 10.54
N ILE A 8 -13.87 7.70 10.77
CA ILE A 8 -13.10 8.67 11.57
C ILE A 8 -12.85 8.11 12.98
N SER A 9 -13.88 7.56 13.63
CA SER A 9 -13.74 6.99 14.99
C SER A 9 -12.76 5.82 15.11
N ARG A 10 -12.45 5.16 13.99
CA ARG A 10 -11.51 4.03 13.91
C ARG A 10 -10.07 4.47 13.66
N LYS A 11 -9.83 5.71 13.24
CA LYS A 11 -8.46 6.19 13.01
C LYS A 11 -7.65 6.15 14.30
N ARG A 12 -6.36 5.89 14.14
CA ARG A 12 -5.39 5.81 15.23
C ARG A 12 -4.17 6.60 14.81
N THR A 13 -3.65 7.41 15.71
CA THR A 13 -2.39 8.10 15.49
C THR A 13 -1.24 7.13 15.71
N TRP A 14 -0.25 7.18 14.85
CA TRP A 14 1.04 6.52 15.02
C TRP A 14 2.13 7.45 14.50
N THR A 15 3.37 7.15 14.85
CA THR A 15 4.54 7.94 14.46
C THR A 15 5.49 7.02 13.72
N PRO A 16 5.89 7.35 12.48
CA PRO A 16 6.95 6.63 11.80
C PRO A 16 8.23 6.61 12.63
N VAL A 17 8.85 5.45 12.76
CA VAL A 17 10.13 5.27 13.47
C VAL A 17 11.15 4.68 12.52
N GLN A 18 12.37 5.23 12.54
CA GLN A 18 13.48 4.69 11.74
C GLN A 18 13.76 3.24 12.14
N THR A 19 13.89 2.38 11.13
CA THR A 19 14.15 0.95 11.32
C THR A 19 15.61 0.62 10.96
N GLU A 20 16.07 -0.57 11.36
CA GLU A 20 17.37 -1.11 10.95
C GLU A 20 17.18 -2.24 9.94
N ALA A 21 18.17 -2.38 9.04
CA ALA A 21 18.13 -3.40 8.00
C ALA A 21 18.21 -4.80 8.59
N GLY A 22 17.22 -5.63 8.27
CA GLY A 22 17.24 -7.05 8.58
C GLY A 22 17.44 -7.92 7.34
N LYS A 23 17.21 -9.23 7.51
CA LYS A 23 17.24 -10.18 6.40
C LYS A 23 15.89 -10.21 5.69
N LEU A 24 15.93 -9.97 4.39
CA LEU A 24 14.83 -10.24 3.48
C LEU A 24 14.69 -11.75 3.24
N LYS A 25 13.51 -12.16 2.79
CA LYS A 25 13.27 -13.55 2.40
C LYS A 25 14.05 -13.89 1.13
N SER A 26 14.80 -14.99 1.18
CA SER A 26 15.58 -15.45 0.03
C SER A 26 14.70 -15.74 -1.18
N GLY A 27 15.07 -15.17 -2.33
CA GLY A 27 14.32 -15.25 -3.59
C GLY A 27 13.27 -14.16 -3.78
N ALA A 28 13.11 -13.24 -2.82
CA ALA A 28 12.16 -12.13 -2.89
C ALA A 28 12.82 -10.76 -2.98
N GLU A 29 14.15 -10.68 -2.84
CA GLU A 29 14.89 -9.44 -2.61
C GLU A 29 14.62 -8.39 -3.69
N GLU A 30 14.75 -8.77 -4.97
CA GLU A 30 14.50 -7.86 -6.08
C GLU A 30 13.04 -7.35 -6.09
N ALA A 31 12.07 -8.25 -5.85
CA ALA A 31 10.67 -7.85 -5.77
C ALA A 31 10.38 -6.93 -4.57
N VAL A 32 11.09 -7.09 -3.45
CA VAL A 32 11.00 -6.17 -2.30
C VAL A 32 11.54 -4.78 -2.66
N TYR A 33 12.69 -4.69 -3.34
CA TYR A 33 13.22 -3.39 -3.79
C TYR A 33 12.30 -2.73 -4.81
N ARG A 34 11.70 -3.48 -5.74
CA ARG A 34 10.68 -2.95 -6.66
C ARG A 34 9.43 -2.46 -5.92
N ALA A 35 8.95 -3.21 -4.93
CA ALA A 35 7.83 -2.78 -4.10
C ALA A 35 8.16 -1.50 -3.31
N LEU A 36 9.37 -1.37 -2.76
CA LEU A 36 9.83 -0.15 -2.09
C LEU A 36 10.00 1.03 -3.05
N ALA A 37 10.41 0.78 -4.29
CA ALA A 37 10.51 1.81 -5.33
C ALA A 37 9.14 2.46 -5.60
N LEU A 38 8.02 1.74 -5.43
CA LEU A 38 6.67 2.29 -5.58
C LEU A 38 6.23 3.22 -4.45
N ARG A 39 7.01 3.41 -3.38
CA ARG A 39 6.71 4.45 -2.36
C ARG A 39 6.56 5.84 -2.98
N CYS A 40 7.13 6.08 -4.17
CA CYS A 40 6.95 7.34 -4.89
C CYS A 40 5.50 7.61 -5.30
N LEU A 41 4.58 6.65 -5.14
CA LEU A 41 3.14 6.79 -5.36
C LEU A 41 2.37 7.33 -4.13
N GLU A 42 2.94 7.30 -2.92
CA GLU A 42 2.27 7.78 -1.69
C GLU A 42 1.82 9.25 -1.82
N LEU A 43 2.75 10.14 -2.17
CA LEU A 43 2.43 11.56 -2.38
C LEU A 43 1.45 11.81 -3.54
N PRO A 44 1.61 11.18 -4.73
CA PRO A 44 0.59 11.22 -5.78
C PRO A 44 -0.81 10.79 -5.34
N VAL A 45 -0.94 9.76 -4.49
CA VAL A 45 -2.25 9.35 -3.95
C VAL A 45 -2.84 10.45 -3.07
N GLY A 46 -2.04 11.06 -2.18
CA GLY A 46 -2.45 12.24 -1.42
C GLY A 46 -2.86 13.42 -2.30
N ASP A 47 -2.13 13.64 -3.41
CA ASP A 47 -2.46 14.66 -4.40
C ASP A 47 -3.78 14.34 -5.14
N PHE A 48 -4.04 13.08 -5.47
CA PHE A 48 -5.30 12.66 -6.10
C PHE A 48 -6.50 12.96 -5.19
N ILE A 49 -6.37 12.69 -3.90
CA ILE A 49 -7.39 13.02 -2.90
C ILE A 49 -7.55 14.55 -2.80
N SER A 50 -6.45 15.29 -2.72
CA SER A 50 -6.44 16.76 -2.66
C SER A 50 -7.11 17.41 -3.88
N HIS A 51 -6.86 16.88 -5.08
CA HIS A 51 -7.53 17.34 -6.29
C HIS A 51 -9.03 17.04 -6.28
N SER A 52 -9.41 15.87 -5.76
CA SER A 52 -10.83 15.50 -5.64
C SER A 52 -11.58 16.46 -4.72
N LEU A 53 -10.98 16.86 -3.60
CA LEU A 53 -11.58 17.80 -2.63
C LEU A 53 -11.93 19.18 -3.22
N LYS A 54 -11.29 19.58 -4.32
CA LYS A 54 -11.59 20.83 -5.06
C LYS A 54 -12.87 20.72 -5.90
N GLY A 55 -13.33 19.50 -6.18
CA GLY A 55 -14.53 19.21 -6.96
C GLY A 55 -15.76 18.87 -6.11
N GLU A 56 -16.74 18.23 -6.77
CA GLU A 56 -17.96 17.74 -6.13
C GLU A 56 -17.67 16.44 -5.37
N ILE A 57 -17.36 16.57 -4.08
CA ILE A 57 -17.18 15.47 -3.13
C ILE A 57 -18.26 15.61 -2.05
N PRO A 58 -18.84 14.50 -1.56
CA PRO A 58 -19.80 14.55 -0.45
C PRO A 58 -19.22 15.28 0.76
N ASP A 59 -19.94 16.28 1.28
CA ASP A 59 -19.43 17.12 2.37
C ASP A 59 -19.06 16.30 3.61
N ALA A 60 -19.81 15.24 3.89
CA ALA A 60 -19.54 14.32 4.99
C ALA A 60 -18.22 13.53 4.85
N ALA A 61 -17.65 13.44 3.64
CA ALA A 61 -16.39 12.76 3.38
C ALA A 61 -15.17 13.69 3.50
N ARG A 62 -15.34 15.01 3.44
CA ARG A 62 -14.23 15.98 3.35
C ARG A 62 -13.23 15.83 4.49
N GLN A 63 -13.73 15.80 5.74
CA GLN A 63 -12.88 15.68 6.93
C GLN A 63 -12.01 14.42 6.90
N ILE A 64 -12.59 13.26 6.57
CA ILE A 64 -11.81 12.00 6.56
C ILE A 64 -10.81 11.95 5.40
N LEU A 65 -11.13 12.55 4.25
CA LEU A 65 -10.20 12.64 3.12
C LEU A 65 -9.00 13.53 3.45
N GLU A 66 -9.21 14.65 4.16
CA GLU A 66 -8.12 15.49 4.69
C GLU A 66 -7.24 14.73 5.69
N MET A 67 -7.84 13.91 6.55
CA MET A 67 -7.07 13.04 7.44
C MET A 67 -6.28 11.98 6.67
N ASN A 68 -6.84 11.40 5.60
CA ASN A 68 -6.14 10.42 4.79
C ASN A 68 -4.92 11.02 4.08
N ILE A 69 -5.03 12.25 3.56
CA ILE A 69 -3.88 12.97 2.98
C ILE A 69 -2.73 13.06 4.00
N LYS A 70 -3.05 13.32 5.27
CA LYS A 70 -2.02 13.37 6.32
C LYS A 70 -1.39 12.01 6.62
N ASP A 71 -2.15 10.93 6.46
CA ASP A 71 -1.59 9.58 6.60
C ASP A 71 -0.60 9.29 5.47
N GLU A 72 -0.87 9.71 4.22
CA GLU A 72 0.06 9.49 3.10
C GLU A 72 1.42 10.14 3.34
N GLU A 73 1.47 11.29 4.02
CA GLU A 73 2.74 11.90 4.44
C GLU A 73 3.49 11.03 5.45
N ASN A 74 2.78 10.34 6.35
CA ASN A 74 3.38 9.39 7.29
C ASN A 74 3.79 8.09 6.59
N HIS A 75 3.03 7.64 5.59
CA HIS A 75 3.36 6.47 4.78
C HIS A 75 4.65 6.69 4.00
N ASP A 76 4.76 7.83 3.30
CA ASP A 76 5.96 8.23 2.58
C ASP A 76 7.17 8.28 3.52
N LEU A 77 7.05 8.93 4.68
CA LEU A 77 8.12 8.99 5.66
C LEU A 77 8.55 7.59 6.15
N ALA A 78 7.59 6.73 6.51
CA ALA A 78 7.86 5.39 6.99
C ALA A 78 8.53 4.50 5.93
N LEU A 79 8.07 4.54 4.69
CA LEU A 79 8.69 3.80 3.60
C LEU A 79 10.07 4.35 3.23
N ASN A 80 10.28 5.67 3.32
CA ASN A 80 11.62 6.24 3.17
C ASN A 80 12.56 5.82 4.31
N TYR A 81 12.07 5.60 5.54
CA TYR A 81 12.88 4.98 6.59
C TYR A 81 13.30 3.54 6.26
N ALA A 82 12.41 2.73 5.67
CA ALA A 82 12.79 1.40 5.19
C ALA A 82 13.85 1.47 4.08
N VAL A 83 13.71 2.42 3.15
CA VAL A 83 14.71 2.65 2.09
C VAL A 83 16.05 3.13 2.65
N ASN A 84 16.05 4.02 3.65
CA ASN A 84 17.28 4.44 4.31
C ASN A 84 18.02 3.28 4.98
N ALA A 85 17.29 2.30 5.49
CA ALA A 85 17.86 1.12 6.13
C ALA A 85 18.37 0.11 5.09
N LEU A 86 17.53 -0.28 4.12
CA LEU A 86 17.80 -1.38 3.18
C LEU A 86 18.57 -0.93 1.94
N GLY A 87 18.57 0.36 1.62
CA GLY A 87 19.07 0.92 0.37
C GLY A 87 18.04 0.92 -0.75
N THR A 88 18.48 1.27 -1.96
CA THR A 88 17.67 1.35 -3.17
C THR A 88 18.24 0.48 -4.29
N ASP A 89 17.39 0.18 -5.28
CA ASP A 89 17.84 -0.31 -6.59
C ASP A 89 17.60 0.80 -7.62
N GLU A 90 18.68 1.37 -8.17
CA GLU A 90 18.59 2.52 -9.09
C GLU A 90 17.73 2.26 -10.32
N LYS A 91 17.72 1.02 -10.82
CA LYS A 91 16.90 0.67 -11.98
C LYS A 91 15.43 0.65 -11.57
N ALA A 92 15.11 0.03 -10.45
CA ALA A 92 13.76 -0.01 -9.90
C ALA A 92 13.22 1.39 -9.60
N GLU A 93 14.04 2.28 -9.02
CA GLU A 93 13.67 3.68 -8.78
C GLU A 93 13.30 4.40 -10.08
N ARG A 94 14.12 4.27 -11.13
CA ARG A 94 13.84 4.89 -12.43
C ARG A 94 12.56 4.36 -13.07
N GLU A 95 12.36 3.04 -13.03
CA GLU A 95 11.16 2.40 -13.60
C GLU A 95 9.89 2.75 -12.80
N ALA A 96 9.98 2.87 -11.47
CA ALA A 96 8.88 3.32 -10.63
C ALA A 96 8.44 4.75 -10.94
N GLN A 97 9.37 5.67 -11.29
CA GLN A 97 9.00 7.01 -11.74
C GLN A 97 8.20 7.00 -13.05
N ILE A 98 8.45 6.05 -13.95
CA ILE A 98 7.67 5.90 -15.18
C ILE A 98 6.24 5.45 -14.83
N LEU A 99 6.11 4.49 -13.92
CA LEU A 99 4.79 4.05 -13.43
C LEU A 99 4.05 5.20 -12.73
N ARG A 100 4.72 5.94 -11.85
CA ARG A 100 4.18 7.15 -11.20
C ARG A 100 3.60 8.11 -12.21
N LYS A 101 4.38 8.48 -13.22
CA LYS A 101 3.93 9.37 -14.28
C LYS A 101 2.68 8.84 -14.99
N ALA A 102 2.65 7.54 -15.29
CA ALA A 102 1.48 6.91 -15.91
C ALA A 102 0.22 6.97 -15.01
N TRP A 103 0.35 6.87 -13.68
CA TRP A 103 -0.76 7.07 -12.74
C TRP A 103 -1.22 8.52 -12.66
N GLU A 104 -0.28 9.46 -12.60
CA GLU A 104 -0.57 10.90 -12.58
C GLU A 104 -1.32 11.34 -13.85
N GLU A 105 -0.85 10.93 -15.02
CA GLU A 105 -1.42 11.27 -16.33
C GLU A 105 -2.71 10.51 -16.68
N HIS A 106 -3.07 9.46 -15.93
CA HIS A 106 -4.26 8.66 -16.23
C HIS A 106 -5.55 9.50 -16.12
N GLU A 107 -6.46 9.32 -17.08
CA GLU A 107 -7.68 10.14 -17.28
C GLU A 107 -8.79 9.89 -16.26
N ASP A 108 -8.85 8.70 -15.65
CA ASP A 108 -9.82 8.38 -14.61
C ASP A 108 -9.81 9.43 -13.49
N HIS A 109 -11.01 9.66 -12.94
CA HIS A 109 -11.21 10.57 -11.81
C HIS A 109 -10.21 10.26 -10.68
N THR A 110 -9.60 11.29 -10.13
CA THR A 110 -8.51 11.16 -9.15
C THR A 110 -8.88 10.30 -7.94
N ILE A 111 -10.08 10.44 -7.37
CA ILE A 111 -10.55 9.54 -6.29
C ILE A 111 -10.64 8.06 -6.71
N VAL A 112 -10.93 7.76 -7.98
CA VAL A 112 -10.95 6.40 -8.51
C VAL A 112 -9.53 5.86 -8.66
N LYS A 113 -8.58 6.72 -9.08
CA LYS A 113 -7.16 6.38 -9.13
C LYS A 113 -6.63 6.02 -7.74
N ALA A 114 -6.90 6.86 -6.73
CA ALA A 114 -6.55 6.59 -5.34
C ALA A 114 -7.17 5.25 -4.86
N MET A 115 -8.48 5.08 -5.05
CA MET A 115 -9.18 3.84 -4.68
C MET A 115 -8.55 2.58 -5.30
N VAL A 116 -8.19 2.60 -6.58
CA VAL A 116 -7.60 1.44 -7.25
C VAL A 116 -6.16 1.20 -6.77
N ALA A 117 -5.36 2.25 -6.63
CA ALA A 117 -3.98 2.16 -6.14
C ALA A 117 -3.93 1.53 -4.74
N GLU A 118 -4.64 2.12 -3.77
CA GLU A 118 -4.76 1.63 -2.39
C GLU A 118 -5.28 0.18 -2.35
N ARG A 119 -6.46 -0.05 -2.92
CA ARG A 119 -7.18 -1.32 -2.78
C ARG A 119 -6.48 -2.49 -3.45
N SER A 120 -5.76 -2.26 -4.54
CA SER A 120 -5.32 -3.37 -5.41
C SER A 120 -3.86 -3.32 -5.84
N VAL A 121 -3.14 -2.25 -5.50
CA VAL A 121 -1.67 -2.22 -5.50
C VAL A 121 -1.17 -2.28 -4.06
N PHE A 122 -1.43 -1.28 -3.22
CA PHE A 122 -0.87 -1.22 -1.86
C PHE A 122 -1.36 -2.34 -0.95
N PHE A 123 -2.64 -2.70 -0.97
CA PHE A 123 -3.15 -3.88 -0.24
C PHE A 123 -2.55 -5.21 -0.73
N CYS A 124 -1.86 -5.23 -1.88
CA CYS A 124 -1.07 -6.36 -2.34
C CYS A 124 0.38 -6.27 -1.82
N LEU A 125 0.99 -5.08 -1.88
CA LEU A 125 2.37 -4.84 -1.46
C LEU A 125 2.57 -4.91 0.07
N LEU A 126 1.62 -4.41 0.85
CA LEU A 126 1.72 -4.40 2.31
C LEU A 126 1.80 -5.83 2.89
N PRO A 127 0.92 -6.78 2.51
CA PRO A 127 1.13 -8.19 2.86
C PRO A 127 2.45 -8.75 2.33
N PHE A 128 2.92 -8.35 1.15
CA PHE A 128 4.21 -8.81 0.63
C PHE A 128 5.37 -8.38 1.53
N PHE A 129 5.42 -7.11 1.97
CA PHE A 129 6.36 -6.64 2.98
C PHE A 129 6.27 -7.44 4.27
N ARG A 130 5.06 -7.84 4.67
CA ARG A 130 4.88 -8.66 5.87
C ARG A 130 5.50 -10.07 5.75
N TYR A 131 5.38 -10.70 4.57
CA TYR A 131 5.81 -12.09 4.37
C TYR A 131 7.24 -12.23 3.85
N ALA A 132 7.72 -11.25 3.08
CA ALA A 132 9.03 -11.27 2.42
C ALA A 132 10.01 -10.24 2.97
N GLY A 133 9.53 -9.24 3.71
CA GLY A 133 10.35 -8.21 4.33
C GLY A 133 10.94 -8.62 5.68
N ASP A 134 11.82 -7.74 6.15
CA ASP A 134 12.43 -7.81 7.46
C ASP A 134 11.48 -7.31 8.58
N ALA A 135 12.00 -7.16 9.79
CA ALA A 135 11.25 -6.67 10.95
C ALA A 135 10.70 -5.25 10.75
N GLY A 136 11.48 -4.37 10.13
CA GLY A 136 11.10 -2.99 9.86
C GLY A 136 9.93 -2.93 8.88
N LEU A 137 10.07 -3.61 7.75
CA LEU A 137 9.01 -3.70 6.72
C LEU A 137 7.73 -4.34 7.25
N ARG A 138 7.82 -5.32 8.15
CA ARG A 138 6.63 -5.91 8.80
C ARG A 138 5.90 -4.92 9.69
N THR A 139 6.64 -4.09 10.42
CA THR A 139 6.08 -3.06 11.32
C THR A 139 5.43 -1.96 10.50
N ILE A 140 6.16 -1.40 9.53
CA ILE A 140 5.66 -0.36 8.61
C ILE A 140 4.42 -0.86 7.87
N SER A 141 4.46 -2.08 7.34
CA SER A 141 3.30 -2.71 6.70
C SER A 141 2.08 -2.79 7.63
N ALA A 142 2.28 -3.17 8.90
CA ALA A 142 1.20 -3.29 9.86
C ALA A 142 0.61 -1.93 10.26
N ASP A 143 1.42 -0.88 10.28
CA ASP A 143 0.98 0.48 10.56
C ASP A 143 0.17 1.06 9.40
N ILE A 144 0.75 1.07 8.20
CA ILE A 144 0.10 1.55 6.97
C ILE A 144 -1.18 0.76 6.68
N SER A 145 -1.18 -0.58 6.84
CA SER A 145 -2.37 -1.42 6.58
C SER A 145 -3.61 -1.05 7.40
N ARG A 146 -3.47 -0.37 8.55
CA ARG A 146 -4.62 0.07 9.36
C ARG A 146 -5.27 1.32 8.77
N ASP A 147 -4.46 2.25 8.27
CA ASP A 147 -4.93 3.48 7.63
C ASP A 147 -5.53 3.16 6.27
N GLU A 148 -4.85 2.32 5.51
CA GLU A 148 -5.25 1.85 4.19
C GLU A 148 -6.63 1.16 4.17
N GLN A 149 -6.98 0.41 5.24
CA GLN A 149 -8.35 -0.12 5.43
C GLN A 149 -9.41 0.98 5.50
N ILE A 150 -9.06 2.13 6.09
CA ILE A 150 -9.93 3.29 6.21
C ILE A 150 -9.94 4.05 4.89
N HIS A 151 -8.80 4.19 4.22
CA HIS A 151 -8.67 4.87 2.92
C HIS A 151 -9.52 4.21 1.85
N VAL A 152 -9.35 2.90 1.65
CA VAL A 152 -10.14 2.13 0.68
C VAL A 152 -11.63 2.18 1.00
N ALA A 153 -12.01 2.09 2.27
CA ALA A 153 -13.42 2.19 2.67
C ALA A 153 -13.99 3.58 2.33
N THR A 154 -13.28 4.66 2.67
CA THR A 154 -13.66 6.04 2.35
C THR A 154 -13.76 6.26 0.85
N ASN A 155 -12.71 5.93 0.10
CA ASN A 155 -12.64 6.15 -1.34
C ASN A 155 -13.70 5.31 -2.08
N SER A 156 -14.01 4.10 -1.61
CA SER A 156 -15.10 3.28 -2.16
C SER A 156 -16.48 3.89 -1.93
N LEU A 157 -16.73 4.47 -0.74
CA LEU A 157 -17.98 5.17 -0.44
C LEU A 157 -18.16 6.38 -1.35
N VAL A 158 -17.12 7.21 -1.48
CA VAL A 158 -17.12 8.40 -2.34
C VAL A 158 -17.34 8.03 -3.80
N CYS A 159 -16.59 7.04 -4.33
CA CYS A 159 -16.79 6.55 -5.71
C CYS A 159 -18.24 6.11 -5.94
N ARG A 160 -18.84 5.39 -4.99
CA ARG A 160 -20.23 4.92 -5.10
C ARG A 160 -21.24 6.08 -5.08
N GLU A 161 -21.05 7.05 -4.20
CA GLU A 161 -21.92 8.23 -4.09
C GLU A 161 -21.84 9.11 -5.34
N LEU A 162 -20.69 9.16 -6.01
CA LEU A 162 -20.49 9.87 -7.27
C LEU A 162 -20.80 9.03 -8.52
N GLY A 163 -21.19 7.75 -8.38
CA GLY A 163 -21.46 6.86 -9.51
C GLY A 163 -20.21 6.53 -10.36
N LEU A 164 -19.01 6.66 -9.78
CA LEU A 164 -17.75 6.47 -10.47
C LEU A 164 -17.32 4.99 -10.46
N ASN A 165 -16.79 4.52 -11.58
CA ASN A 165 -16.24 3.18 -11.74
C ASN A 165 -14.88 3.23 -12.44
N PRO A 166 -13.93 2.36 -12.07
CA PRO A 166 -12.64 2.31 -12.73
C PRO A 166 -12.78 1.87 -14.19
N SER A 167 -12.07 2.55 -15.08
CA SER A 167 -12.02 2.19 -16.48
C SER A 167 -11.20 0.92 -16.73
N LYS A 168 -11.36 0.36 -17.94
CA LYS A 168 -10.54 -0.78 -18.37
C LYS A 168 -9.06 -0.39 -18.51
N SER A 169 -8.75 0.84 -18.90
CA SER A 169 -7.38 1.37 -18.98
C SER A 169 -6.76 1.47 -17.60
N LEU A 170 -7.49 1.95 -16.59
CA LEU A 170 -6.97 2.01 -15.22
C LEU A 170 -6.67 0.61 -14.67
N ASN A 171 -7.55 -0.35 -14.94
CA ASN A 171 -7.31 -1.75 -14.56
C ASN A 171 -6.06 -2.33 -15.25
N LYS A 172 -5.79 -1.98 -16.52
CA LYS A 172 -4.56 -2.38 -17.21
C LYS A 172 -3.32 -1.76 -16.56
N LEU A 173 -3.37 -0.47 -16.18
CA LEU A 173 -2.28 0.20 -15.47
C LEU A 173 -1.98 -0.47 -14.13
N ARG A 174 -3.02 -0.79 -13.34
CA ARG A 174 -2.88 -1.59 -12.12
C ARG A 174 -2.19 -2.93 -12.39
N LYS A 175 -2.67 -3.71 -13.37
CA LYS A 175 -2.07 -5.01 -13.72
C LYS A 175 -0.60 -4.88 -14.10
N ALA A 176 -0.25 -3.87 -14.91
CA ALA A 176 1.13 -3.61 -15.30
C ALA A 176 2.00 -3.22 -14.10
N THR A 177 1.47 -2.42 -13.18
CA THR A 177 2.17 -2.04 -11.93
C THR A 177 2.48 -3.28 -11.08
N VAL A 178 1.49 -4.15 -10.87
CA VAL A 178 1.65 -5.38 -10.07
C VAL A 178 2.55 -6.40 -10.76
N ASP A 179 2.40 -6.61 -12.08
CA ASP A 179 3.30 -7.50 -12.83
C ASP A 179 4.74 -7.00 -12.78
N TRP A 180 4.97 -5.68 -12.89
CA TRP A 180 6.31 -5.13 -12.78
C TRP A 180 6.96 -5.41 -11.42
N VAL A 181 6.23 -5.27 -10.31
CA VAL A 181 6.77 -5.59 -8.97
C VAL A 181 7.15 -7.05 -8.85
N PHE A 182 6.25 -7.95 -9.25
CA PHE A 182 6.40 -9.38 -9.02
C PHE A 182 7.05 -10.14 -10.18
N GLN A 183 7.45 -9.45 -11.26
CA GLN A 183 8.15 -10.02 -12.41
C GLN A 183 9.35 -10.91 -12.02
N PRO A 184 10.18 -10.56 -11.01
CA PRO A 184 11.34 -11.39 -10.64
C PRO A 184 10.96 -12.73 -10.01
N LEU A 185 9.73 -12.88 -9.51
CA LEU A 185 9.26 -14.12 -8.90
C LEU A 185 8.92 -15.17 -9.95
N GLN A 186 9.04 -16.44 -9.57
CA GLN A 186 8.59 -17.56 -10.40
C GLN A 186 7.07 -17.53 -10.55
N ALA A 187 6.55 -18.03 -11.68
CA ALA A 187 5.10 -18.10 -11.90
C ALA A 187 4.41 -18.88 -10.77
N GLU A 188 4.96 -20.05 -10.44
CA GLU A 188 4.53 -20.92 -9.34
C GLU A 188 5.72 -21.23 -8.43
N ASN A 189 5.45 -21.42 -7.14
CA ASN A 189 6.47 -21.80 -6.16
C ASN A 189 5.81 -22.57 -5.01
N THR A 190 6.55 -23.51 -4.40
CA THR A 190 6.09 -24.23 -3.19
C THR A 190 5.80 -23.28 -2.02
N ASP A 191 6.59 -22.22 -1.90
CA ASP A 191 6.25 -21.08 -1.07
C ASP A 191 5.42 -20.10 -1.88
N LYS A 192 4.10 -20.08 -1.63
CA LYS A 192 3.17 -19.22 -2.37
C LYS A 192 3.52 -17.73 -2.33
N PHE A 193 4.27 -17.26 -1.33
CA PHE A 193 4.67 -15.85 -1.25
C PHE A 193 5.82 -15.51 -2.21
N LEU A 194 6.48 -16.53 -2.78
CA LEU A 194 7.46 -16.43 -3.86
C LEU A 194 6.84 -16.77 -5.24
N ALA A 195 5.51 -16.96 -5.31
CA ALA A 195 4.79 -17.23 -6.55
C ALA A 195 4.15 -15.94 -7.09
N LYS A 196 4.55 -15.51 -8.28
CA LYS A 196 3.99 -14.35 -8.98
C LYS A 196 2.48 -14.46 -9.18
N ASN A 197 2.01 -15.65 -9.58
CA ASN A 197 0.58 -15.87 -9.86
C ASN A 197 -0.29 -15.70 -8.61
N PHE A 198 0.25 -16.00 -7.42
CA PHE A 198 -0.44 -15.73 -6.15
C PHE A 198 -0.73 -14.23 -6.02
N TRP A 199 0.28 -13.37 -6.13
CA TRP A 199 0.11 -11.92 -5.98
C TRP A 199 -0.80 -11.30 -7.05
N HIS A 200 -0.71 -11.77 -8.29
CA HIS A 200 -1.61 -11.34 -9.36
C HIS A 200 -3.06 -11.69 -9.04
N SER A 201 -3.32 -12.92 -8.58
CA SER A 201 -4.68 -13.36 -8.22
C SER A 201 -5.26 -12.55 -7.05
N GLN A 202 -4.42 -12.16 -6.08
CA GLN A 202 -4.88 -11.34 -4.95
C GLN A 202 -5.21 -9.92 -5.39
N SER A 203 -4.37 -9.30 -6.23
CA SER A 203 -4.65 -7.98 -6.79
C SER A 203 -5.92 -7.97 -7.66
N ASP A 204 -6.13 -8.98 -8.50
CA ASP A 204 -7.34 -9.13 -9.32
C ASP A 204 -8.59 -9.29 -8.44
N SER A 205 -8.54 -10.15 -7.41
CA SER A 205 -9.66 -10.35 -6.49
C SER A 205 -9.98 -9.10 -5.66
N LEU A 206 -8.97 -8.34 -5.24
CA LEU A 206 -9.16 -7.04 -4.58
C LEU A 206 -9.81 -6.01 -5.50
N PHE A 207 -9.39 -5.96 -6.76
CA PHE A 207 -9.98 -5.06 -7.74
C PHE A 207 -11.46 -5.40 -8.04
N GLU A 208 -11.78 -6.67 -8.24
CA GLU A 208 -13.11 -7.12 -8.65
C GLU A 208 -14.10 -7.20 -7.49
N LYS A 209 -13.66 -7.71 -6.34
CA LYS A 209 -14.54 -8.10 -5.22
C LYS A 209 -14.27 -7.30 -3.95
N GLY A 210 -13.15 -6.58 -3.87
CA GLY A 210 -12.70 -5.96 -2.63
C GLY A 210 -12.24 -6.96 -1.56
N ILE A 211 -11.97 -8.22 -1.94
CA ILE A 211 -11.62 -9.30 -1.02
C ILE A 211 -10.42 -10.07 -1.60
N ALA A 212 -9.43 -10.37 -0.75
CA ALA A 212 -8.34 -11.29 -1.05
C ALA A 212 -8.29 -12.42 0.00
N GLU A 213 -8.89 -13.57 -0.31
CA GLU A 213 -8.96 -14.73 0.61
C GLU A 213 -7.57 -15.31 0.93
N GLY A 214 -6.62 -15.16 0.02
CA GLY A 214 -5.22 -15.58 0.21
C GLY A 214 -4.49 -14.81 1.31
N PHE A 215 -5.04 -13.67 1.74
CA PHE A 215 -4.57 -12.88 2.87
C PHE A 215 -5.29 -13.17 4.19
N SER A 216 -6.17 -14.17 4.27
CA SER A 216 -6.83 -14.56 5.54
C SER A 216 -5.85 -14.75 6.71
N ASN A 217 -4.64 -15.24 6.45
CA ASN A 217 -3.57 -15.41 7.45
C ASN A 217 -2.97 -14.09 7.97
N THR A 218 -3.16 -12.95 7.29
CA THR A 218 -2.73 -11.65 7.83
C THR A 218 -3.64 -11.17 8.96
N ARG A 219 -4.83 -11.77 9.13
CA ARG A 219 -5.77 -11.47 10.22
C ARG A 219 -5.26 -11.90 11.60
N SER A 220 -4.38 -12.92 11.65
CA SER A 220 -3.98 -13.60 12.89
C SER A 220 -2.60 -13.20 13.42
N ALA A 221 -2.00 -12.13 12.91
CA ALA A 221 -0.64 -11.82 13.29
C ALA A 221 -0.58 -11.05 14.61
N ARG A 222 -0.55 -11.82 15.70
CA ARG A 222 0.08 -11.41 16.95
C ARG A 222 1.49 -10.90 16.63
N MET A 223 1.82 -9.75 17.20
CA MET A 223 3.18 -9.24 17.32
C MET A 223 4.17 -10.40 17.50
N PRO A 224 5.31 -10.45 16.79
CA PRO A 224 6.42 -11.31 17.22
C PRO A 224 6.63 -11.05 18.71
N ALA A 225 6.64 -12.11 19.52
CA ALA A 225 6.94 -11.95 20.94
C ALA A 225 8.32 -11.28 21.06
N PHE A 226 8.51 -10.46 22.09
CA PHE A 226 9.73 -9.70 22.40
C PHE A 226 11.05 -10.48 22.26
N PHE A 227 11.00 -11.82 22.27
CA PHE A 227 12.14 -12.73 22.23
C PHE A 227 12.53 -13.22 20.82
N GLU A 228 11.76 -12.91 19.78
CA GLU A 228 12.06 -13.34 18.39
C GLU A 228 12.85 -12.30 17.58
N HIS A 229 13.17 -11.14 18.17
CA HIS A 229 13.97 -10.08 17.56
C HIS A 229 15.24 -9.86 18.39
N SER A 230 16.36 -9.60 17.72
CA SER A 230 17.58 -9.12 18.42
C SER A 230 17.25 -7.79 19.11
N ASN A 231 17.61 -7.64 20.38
CA ASN A 231 17.36 -6.42 21.17
C ASN A 231 17.97 -5.15 20.53
N VAL A 232 18.94 -5.30 19.62
CA VAL A 232 19.53 -4.18 18.88
C VAL A 232 18.59 -3.60 17.81
N ASN A 233 17.63 -4.40 17.33
CA ASN A 233 16.71 -4.03 16.25
C ASN A 233 15.36 -3.48 16.78
N LEU A 234 15.22 -3.29 18.09
CA LEU A 234 14.02 -2.71 18.68
C LEU A 234 14.15 -1.18 18.68
N PRO A 235 13.09 -0.43 18.35
CA PRO A 235 13.12 1.02 18.45
C PRO A 235 13.42 1.41 19.90
N GLN A 236 14.55 2.07 20.10
CA GLN A 236 14.92 2.65 21.39
C GLN A 236 14.11 3.94 21.57
N TYR A 237 13.13 3.90 22.46
CA TYR A 237 12.51 5.12 22.96
C TYR A 237 13.50 5.79 23.91
N ALA A 238 13.87 7.03 23.62
CA ALA A 238 14.58 7.91 24.55
C ALA A 238 13.67 8.37 25.69
#